data_AF-A0A2T0FIC4-F1
#
_entry.id   AF-A0A2T0FIC4-F1
#
_cell.length_a   1.000
_cell.length_b   1.000
_cell.length_c   1.000
_cell.angle_alpha   90.00
_cell.angle_beta   90.00
_cell.angle_gamma   90.00
#
_symmetry.space_group_name_H-M   'P 1'
#
loop_
_entity.id
_entity.type
_entity.pdbx_description
1 polymer ?
#
loop_
_entity_poly.entity_id
_entity_poly.type
_entity_poly.pdbx_seq_one_letter_code
_entity_poly.pdbx_strand_id
1 'polypeptide(L)'
;MDEFYADYFQALQHHPVASKVLEDKVLPETTEKVGVADLSNFEAVTSVIEKQANGAYSESPYALYHDLKLATGAQLIKLTIGSEPYGHIHGFFRYAVDLLLREAARFSLQPPLGPQDAGDAFLRSIVTNFEQISTDVDEYYGEAYYVVSQSGPLFTSITGKASIDPRETEVHGTVHTSKLLAHVNSTPETILGLVSSTPNNFPHPAVAPTELLSTFTAPCDTPLAATRFIENDAYKSFAPTHDDEGALVDATESVVQWLERAGPAKQPTQAAVPVSAPVSAPVSLPTSAPESSSQTPATVPVGFPSPAPSVISEESVFTGRELDQTSVQAGIDPLSLLAWTPANFIDDDELQAAADGTELKLAARLLAELQFRQRERLAAPTTDIDISDDEWRTAFKAQNVLARLVAEAGVSADLGARPSTKLPVLMRNYAGTLPTAEPKPQRLAQMPRRR
;
A
#
# COMPACT_ATOMS: atom_id res chain seq x y z
N MET A 1 31.15 22.60 -2.26
CA MET A 1 30.59 23.69 -1.42
C MET A 1 30.06 24.81 -2.30
N ASP A 2 30.83 25.30 -3.27
CA ASP A 2 30.38 26.38 -4.16
C ASP A 2 29.17 25.99 -5.02
N GLU A 3 29.17 24.78 -5.61
CA GLU A 3 28.01 24.23 -6.34
C GLU A 3 26.77 24.11 -5.43
N PHE A 4 26.95 23.67 -4.19
CA PHE A 4 25.86 23.58 -3.21
C PHE A 4 25.20 24.94 -2.97
N TYR A 5 26.00 25.99 -2.73
CA TYR A 5 25.44 27.32 -2.53
C TYR A 5 24.82 27.87 -3.82
N ALA A 6 25.41 27.62 -4.99
CA ALA A 6 24.83 28.03 -6.28
C ALA A 6 23.43 27.42 -6.47
N ASP A 7 23.30 26.10 -6.30
CA ASP A 7 22.03 25.39 -6.42
C ASP A 7 21.02 25.82 -5.35
N TYR A 8 21.47 26.00 -4.11
CA TYR A 8 20.64 26.47 -3.00
C TYR A 8 20.04 27.85 -3.29
N PHE A 9 20.87 28.82 -3.71
CA PHE A 9 20.39 30.16 -4.02
C PHE A 9 19.52 30.17 -5.30
N GLN A 10 19.82 29.33 -6.28
CA GLN A 10 18.95 29.14 -7.44
C GLN A 10 17.56 28.63 -7.01
N ALA A 11 17.50 27.64 -6.12
CA ALA A 11 16.24 27.14 -5.57
C ALA A 11 15.47 28.22 -4.80
N LEU A 12 16.17 29.04 -4.00
CA LEU A 12 15.53 30.14 -3.27
C LEU A 12 14.97 31.22 -4.20
N GLN A 13 15.68 31.58 -5.27
CA GLN A 13 15.25 32.64 -6.21
C GLN A 13 13.96 32.29 -6.95
N HIS A 14 13.63 31.01 -7.10
CA HIS A 14 12.35 30.58 -7.67
C HIS A 14 11.14 30.86 -6.76
N HIS A 15 11.36 31.16 -5.47
CA HIS A 15 10.27 31.47 -4.55
C HIS A 15 9.80 32.93 -4.72
N PRO A 16 8.48 33.20 -4.83
CA PRO A 16 7.95 34.53 -5.19
C PRO A 16 8.27 35.65 -4.17
N VAL A 17 8.62 35.28 -2.94
CA VAL A 17 8.91 36.20 -1.82
C VAL A 17 10.41 36.44 -1.67
N ALA A 18 11.25 35.69 -2.38
CA ALA A 18 12.69 35.66 -2.16
C ALA A 18 13.33 37.04 -2.33
N SER A 19 12.95 37.81 -3.35
CA SER A 19 13.49 39.15 -3.58
C SER A 19 13.33 40.07 -2.37
N LYS A 20 12.17 40.05 -1.71
CA LYS A 20 11.90 40.90 -0.53
C LYS A 20 12.77 40.59 0.69
N VAL A 21 13.26 39.35 0.80
CA VAL A 21 14.07 38.91 1.94
C VAL A 21 15.56 38.95 1.59
N LEU A 22 15.93 38.52 0.38
CA LEU A 22 17.31 38.33 -0.03
C LEU A 22 17.97 39.62 -0.54
N GLU A 23 17.19 40.53 -1.15
CA GLU A 23 17.70 41.79 -1.72
C GLU A 23 17.57 42.98 -0.75
N ASP A 24 16.70 42.90 0.27
CA ASP A 24 16.52 44.03 1.18
C ASP A 24 17.78 44.24 2.03
N LYS A 25 18.21 45.50 2.10
CA LYS A 25 19.43 45.89 2.80
C LYS A 25 19.10 46.10 4.26
N VAL A 26 19.18 45.01 5.03
CA VAL A 26 18.86 45.01 6.47
C VAL A 26 19.98 44.41 7.33
N LEU A 27 21.04 43.85 6.73
CA LEU A 27 22.08 43.12 7.46
C LEU A 27 23.34 43.95 7.71
N PRO A 28 23.98 43.86 8.89
CA PRO A 28 25.28 44.47 9.11
C PRO A 28 26.35 43.81 8.22
N GLU A 29 27.37 44.56 7.81
CA GLU A 29 28.50 44.04 7.02
C GLU A 29 29.27 42.93 7.76
N THR A 30 29.42 43.05 9.07
CA THR A 30 30.08 42.06 9.92
C THR A 30 29.11 40.97 10.40
N THR A 31 29.55 39.71 10.30
CA THR A 31 28.84 38.51 10.78
C THR A 31 29.07 38.31 12.28
N GLU A 32 28.79 39.31 13.10
CA GLU A 32 28.72 39.13 14.55
C GLU A 32 27.36 38.54 14.96
N LYS A 33 27.30 37.87 16.12
CA LYS A 33 26.07 37.26 16.67
C LYS A 33 25.13 38.36 17.17
N VAL A 34 24.49 39.06 16.23
CA VAL A 34 23.57 40.17 16.48
C VAL A 34 22.14 39.63 16.58
N GLY A 35 21.35 40.11 17.54
CA GLY A 35 19.94 39.78 17.66
C GLY A 35 19.06 40.59 16.70
N VAL A 36 17.87 40.07 16.37
CA VAL A 36 16.89 40.79 15.52
C VAL A 36 16.51 42.16 16.11
N ALA A 37 16.49 42.29 17.44
CA ALA A 37 16.14 43.52 18.14
C ALA A 37 17.21 44.63 18.00
N ASP A 38 18.46 44.27 17.69
CA ASP A 38 19.60 45.21 17.66
C ASP A 38 19.90 45.77 16.26
N LEU A 39 19.12 45.36 15.26
CA LEU A 39 19.33 45.71 13.84
C LEU A 39 19.21 47.22 13.54
N SER A 40 18.54 48.00 14.39
CA SER A 40 18.38 49.46 14.19
C SER A 40 19.66 50.27 14.44
N ASN A 41 20.71 49.65 14.98
CA ASN A 41 21.89 50.35 15.49
C ASN A 41 23.09 50.36 14.53
N PHE A 42 22.96 49.81 13.32
CA PHE A 42 24.06 49.68 12.35
C PHE A 42 23.95 50.72 11.23
N GLU A 43 25.05 51.44 10.96
CA GLU A 43 25.13 52.47 9.91
C GLU A 43 25.43 51.89 8.52
N ALA A 44 26.12 50.74 8.45
CA ALA A 44 26.44 50.04 7.20
C ALA A 44 25.55 48.80 7.04
N VAL A 45 24.76 48.78 5.97
CA VAL A 45 23.74 47.76 5.74
C VAL A 45 23.90 47.12 4.36
N THR A 46 23.85 45.80 4.32
CA THR A 46 24.02 44.93 3.16
C THR A 46 22.85 43.96 3.02
N SER A 47 22.77 43.29 1.88
CA SER A 47 21.80 42.22 1.58
C SER A 47 22.44 40.82 1.63
N VAL A 48 21.62 39.77 1.70
CA VAL A 48 22.08 38.38 1.70
C VAL A 48 22.79 38.05 0.38
N ILE A 49 22.27 38.56 -0.74
CA ILE A 49 22.85 38.33 -2.09
C ILE A 49 24.21 39.02 -2.23
N GLU A 50 24.35 40.25 -1.74
CA GLU A 50 25.63 40.96 -1.77
C GLU A 50 26.70 40.21 -0.94
N LYS A 51 26.32 39.69 0.24
CA LYS A 51 27.21 38.85 1.06
C LYS A 51 27.57 37.52 0.40
N GLN A 52 26.61 36.90 -0.30
CA GLN A 52 26.87 35.69 -1.09
C GLN A 52 27.89 35.98 -2.21
N ALA A 53 27.69 37.06 -2.97
CA ALA A 53 28.60 37.44 -4.06
C ALA A 53 30.02 37.72 -3.56
N ASN A 54 30.16 38.18 -2.31
CA ASN A 54 31.44 38.40 -1.64
C ASN A 54 32.06 37.13 -1.02
N GLY A 55 31.41 35.97 -1.14
CA GLY A 55 31.92 34.70 -0.61
C GLY A 55 31.83 34.54 0.91
N ALA A 56 31.02 35.35 1.59
CA ALA A 56 30.94 35.39 3.06
C ALA A 56 30.41 34.10 3.73
N TYR A 57 29.81 33.19 2.95
CA TYR A 57 29.20 31.95 3.45
C TYR A 57 30.03 30.68 3.19
N SER A 58 31.24 30.83 2.62
CA SER A 58 32.08 29.69 2.24
C SER A 58 32.50 28.79 3.41
N GLU A 59 32.71 29.37 4.60
CA GLU A 59 33.27 28.66 5.76
C GLU A 59 32.23 27.93 6.61
N SER A 60 31.00 28.45 6.71
CA SER A 60 29.99 27.87 7.59
C SER A 60 28.55 28.14 7.12
N PRO A 61 27.70 27.10 7.01
CA PRO A 61 26.27 27.28 6.73
C PRO A 61 25.53 28.01 7.87
N TYR A 62 26.12 28.07 9.07
CA TYR A 62 25.54 28.81 10.18
C TYR A 62 25.48 30.32 9.92
N ALA A 63 26.48 30.89 9.25
CA ALA A 63 26.49 32.32 8.90
C ALA A 63 25.30 32.67 7.98
N LEU A 64 25.01 31.79 7.02
CA LEU A 64 23.86 31.94 6.12
C LEU A 64 22.53 31.79 6.87
N TYR A 65 22.42 30.79 7.75
CA TYR A 65 21.24 30.62 8.60
C TYR A 65 20.97 31.87 9.46
N HIS A 66 22.01 32.42 10.07
CA HIS A 66 21.91 33.60 10.92
C HIS A 66 21.44 34.83 10.12
N ASP A 67 22.04 35.09 8.96
CA ASP A 67 21.67 36.22 8.11
C ASP A 67 20.24 36.07 7.55
N LEU A 68 19.83 34.86 7.17
CA LEU A 68 18.44 34.58 6.78
C LEU A 68 17.47 34.83 7.94
N LYS A 69 17.85 34.45 9.16
CA LYS A 69 17.05 34.70 10.37
C LYS A 69 16.88 36.21 10.60
N LEU A 70 17.96 36.98 10.51
CA LEU A 70 17.90 38.43 10.68
C LEU A 70 17.06 39.12 9.60
N ALA A 71 17.33 38.81 8.33
CA ALA A 71 16.62 39.43 7.21
C ALA A 71 15.11 39.15 7.28
N THR A 72 14.72 37.90 7.55
CA THR A 72 13.30 37.53 7.67
C THR A 72 12.64 38.13 8.91
N GLY A 73 13.31 38.10 10.06
CA GLY A 73 12.81 38.73 11.30
C GLY A 73 12.54 40.22 11.12
N ALA A 74 13.44 40.94 10.45
CA ALA A 74 13.27 42.36 10.18
C ALA A 74 12.09 42.66 9.24
N GLN A 75 11.82 41.81 8.25
CA GLN A 75 10.62 41.96 7.42
C GLN A 75 9.33 41.68 8.20
N LEU A 76 9.34 40.65 9.06
CA LEU A 76 8.15 40.26 9.83
C LEU A 76 7.72 41.35 10.81
N ILE A 77 8.67 42.09 11.40
CA ILE A 77 8.38 43.22 12.29
C ILE A 77 7.62 44.34 11.57
N LYS A 78 7.93 44.58 10.28
CA LYS A 78 7.25 45.60 9.45
C LYS A 78 5.80 45.23 9.13
N LEU A 79 5.43 43.95 9.26
CA LEU A 79 4.12 43.42 8.91
C LEU A 79 3.27 43.14 10.14
N THR A 80 1.95 43.15 9.94
CA THR A 80 0.99 42.74 10.96
C THR A 80 0.95 41.22 11.08
N ILE A 81 0.96 40.72 12.32
CA ILE A 81 0.88 39.29 12.63
C ILE A 81 -0.41 38.71 12.03
N GLY A 82 -0.29 37.59 11.31
CA GLY A 82 -1.41 36.91 10.68
C GLY A 82 -1.84 37.47 9.31
N SER A 83 -1.19 38.52 8.80
CA SER A 83 -1.42 38.97 7.42
C SER A 83 -0.90 37.96 6.40
N GLU A 84 -1.53 37.89 5.23
CA GLU A 84 -1.07 37.02 4.13
C GLU A 84 0.43 37.21 3.78
N PRO A 85 0.96 38.44 3.61
CA PRO A 85 2.39 38.63 3.35
C PRO A 85 3.27 38.17 4.52
N TYR A 86 2.80 38.26 5.77
CA TYR A 86 3.53 37.75 6.94
C TYR A 86 3.64 36.22 6.86
N GLY A 87 2.53 35.54 6.55
CA GLY A 87 2.51 34.08 6.36
C GLY A 87 3.44 33.62 5.24
N HIS A 88 3.48 34.33 4.12
CA HIS A 88 4.36 34.04 2.98
C HIS A 88 5.85 34.19 3.32
N ILE A 89 6.24 35.23 4.07
CA ILE A 89 7.64 35.42 4.52
C ILE A 89 8.04 34.35 5.54
N HIS A 90 7.15 34.02 6.48
CA HIS A 90 7.39 32.95 7.44
C HIS A 90 7.52 31.58 6.76
N GLY A 91 6.65 31.29 5.78
CA GLY A 91 6.73 30.08 4.95
C GLY A 91 8.03 29.99 4.16
N PHE A 92 8.48 31.11 3.59
CA PHE A 92 9.79 31.20 2.92
C PHE A 92 10.95 30.91 3.88
N PHE A 93 10.95 31.51 5.08
CA PHE A 93 11.99 31.24 6.08
C PHE A 93 12.07 29.76 6.44
N ARG A 94 10.91 29.13 6.72
CA ARG A 94 10.84 27.70 7.02
C ARG A 94 11.38 26.85 5.87
N TYR A 95 10.95 27.14 4.64
CA TYR A 95 11.44 26.43 3.45
C TYR A 95 12.96 26.57 3.29
N ALA A 96 13.50 27.78 3.41
CA ALA A 96 14.92 28.05 3.25
C ALA A 96 15.76 27.34 4.31
N VAL A 97 15.36 27.45 5.59
CA VAL A 97 16.08 26.81 6.70
C VAL A 97 15.97 25.28 6.63
N ASP A 98 14.80 24.73 6.33
CA ASP A 98 14.62 23.27 6.19
C ASP A 98 15.50 22.72 5.06
N LEU A 99 15.57 23.42 3.93
CA LEU A 99 16.44 23.05 2.81
C LEU A 99 17.92 23.12 3.21
N LEU A 100 18.33 24.22 3.83
CA LEU A 100 19.71 24.42 4.27
C LEU A 100 20.14 23.35 5.28
N LEU A 101 19.33 23.07 6.30
CA LEU A 101 19.65 22.09 7.33
C LEU A 101 19.68 20.66 6.77
N ARG A 102 18.75 20.29 5.88
CA ARG A 102 18.72 18.95 5.27
C ARG A 102 19.93 18.69 4.40
N GLU A 103 20.30 19.64 3.54
CA GLU A 103 21.45 19.47 2.67
C GLU A 103 22.78 19.60 3.46
N ALA A 104 22.86 20.52 4.43
CA ALA A 104 24.03 20.60 5.30
C ALA A 104 24.25 19.32 6.12
N ALA A 105 23.18 18.66 6.56
CA ALA A 105 23.26 17.36 7.23
C ALA A 105 23.73 16.25 6.29
N ARG A 106 23.29 16.24 5.02
CA ARG A 106 23.78 15.29 4.00
C ARG A 106 25.27 15.42 3.73
N PHE A 107 25.81 16.64 3.79
CA PHE A 107 27.24 16.90 3.67
C PHE A 107 28.00 16.84 5.01
N SER A 108 27.35 16.43 6.10
CA SER A 108 27.93 16.33 7.45
C SER A 108 28.58 17.64 7.94
N LEU A 109 28.01 18.79 7.56
CA LEU A 109 28.52 20.12 7.91
C LEU A 109 28.02 20.63 9.28
N GLN A 110 27.17 19.86 9.96
CA GLN A 110 26.60 20.23 11.25
C GLN A 110 27.48 19.76 12.42
N PRO A 111 27.70 20.59 13.45
CA PRO A 111 28.39 20.15 14.65
C PRO A 111 27.52 19.12 15.41
N PRO A 112 28.13 18.11 16.05
CA PRO A 112 27.39 17.16 16.87
C PRO A 112 26.71 17.87 18.03
N LEU A 113 25.42 17.60 18.23
CA LEU A 113 24.68 18.04 19.41
C LEU A 113 25.27 17.29 20.63
N GLY A 114 25.61 18.06 21.67
CA GLY A 114 26.18 17.50 22.89
C GLY A 114 25.17 16.64 23.67
N PRO A 115 25.65 15.68 24.48
CA PRO A 115 24.78 14.84 25.29
C PRO A 115 23.98 15.68 26.29
N GLN A 116 22.68 15.45 26.38
CA GLN A 116 21.82 16.00 27.44
C GLN A 116 21.67 14.95 28.55
N ASP A 117 21.95 15.36 29.79
CA ASP A 117 21.82 14.50 30.97
C ASP A 117 20.34 14.31 31.37
N ALA A 118 19.89 13.05 31.44
CA ALA A 118 18.54 12.71 31.89
C ALA A 118 18.42 12.76 33.43
N GLY A 119 17.75 13.78 33.95
CA GLY A 119 17.53 14.00 35.38
C GLY A 119 16.43 13.17 36.04
N ASP A 120 15.63 12.40 35.28
CA ASP A 120 14.35 11.86 35.76
C ASP A 120 14.44 10.43 36.33
N ALA A 121 13.78 10.18 37.48
CA ALA A 121 13.79 8.89 38.17
C ALA A 121 13.04 7.80 37.42
N PHE A 122 12.00 8.18 36.66
CA PHE A 122 11.27 7.25 35.80
C PHE A 122 12.13 6.77 34.63
N LEU A 123 12.83 7.69 33.95
CA LEU A 123 13.75 7.35 32.86
C LEU A 123 14.85 6.41 33.33
N ARG A 124 15.38 6.62 34.54
CA ARG A 124 16.35 5.68 35.14
C ARG A 124 15.79 4.26 35.26
N SER A 125 14.53 4.09 35.64
CA SER A 125 13.90 2.76 35.75
C SER A 125 13.64 2.06 34.39
N ILE A 126 13.50 2.83 33.32
CA ILE A 126 13.38 2.29 31.96
C ILE A 126 14.76 1.90 31.45
N VAL A 127 15.74 2.80 31.58
CA VAL A 127 17.12 2.56 31.15
C VAL A 127 17.75 1.37 31.88
N THR A 128 17.34 1.08 33.12
CA THR A 128 17.81 -0.14 33.80
C THR A 128 17.33 -1.44 33.14
N ASN A 129 16.19 -1.43 32.45
CA ASN A 129 15.57 -2.62 31.86
C ASN A 129 15.69 -2.68 30.33
N PHE A 130 16.00 -1.56 29.69
CA PHE A 130 16.04 -1.44 28.23
C PHE A 130 17.25 -0.62 27.79
N GLU A 131 17.88 -1.04 26.70
CA GLU A 131 18.85 -0.20 26.00
C GLU A 131 18.09 0.91 25.26
N GLN A 132 18.38 2.16 25.60
CA GLN A 132 17.71 3.31 25.01
C GLN A 132 18.38 3.70 23.70
N ILE A 133 17.67 3.53 22.59
CA ILE A 133 17.99 4.16 21.31
C ILE A 133 17.03 5.35 21.16
N SER A 134 17.53 6.57 21.38
CA SER A 134 16.74 7.79 21.30
C SER A 134 17.13 8.67 20.12
N THR A 135 16.15 9.43 19.65
CA THR A 135 16.32 10.48 18.66
C THR A 135 15.62 11.72 19.21
N ASP A 136 16.39 12.77 19.48
CA ASP A 136 15.85 14.02 20.01
C ASP A 136 15.64 15.01 18.87
N VAL A 137 14.44 15.61 18.83
CA VAL A 137 14.07 16.61 17.84
C VAL A 137 13.46 17.80 18.57
N ASP A 138 14.08 18.96 18.43
CA ASP A 138 13.58 20.21 18.98
C ASP A 138 12.52 20.80 18.02
N GLU A 139 11.26 20.75 18.43
CA GLU A 139 10.15 21.37 17.70
C GLU A 139 9.60 22.60 18.44
N TYR A 140 9.26 23.65 17.68
CA TYR A 140 8.63 24.85 18.23
C TYR A 140 7.14 24.59 18.52
N TYR A 141 6.66 25.10 19.66
CA TYR A 141 5.24 25.05 20.00
C TYR A 141 4.42 26.10 19.23
N GLY A 142 3.17 25.77 18.97
CA GLY A 142 2.17 26.75 18.50
C GLY A 142 1.54 27.49 19.67
N GLU A 143 1.03 28.69 19.44
CA GLU A 143 0.22 29.43 20.42
C GLU A 143 -1.24 29.46 19.95
N ALA A 144 -2.16 29.28 20.88
CA ALA A 144 -3.59 29.49 20.64
C ALA A 144 -4.23 30.19 21.84
N TYR A 145 -5.30 30.94 21.57
CA TYR A 145 -6.06 31.58 22.63
C TYR A 145 -7.13 30.65 23.18
N TYR A 146 -7.46 30.83 24.46
CA TYR A 146 -8.63 30.19 25.05
C TYR A 146 -9.39 31.15 25.96
N VAL A 147 -10.69 30.90 26.08
CA VAL A 147 -11.60 31.63 26.96
C VAL A 147 -12.40 30.60 27.76
N VAL A 148 -12.52 30.82 29.06
CA VAL A 148 -13.33 29.96 29.94
C VAL A 148 -14.75 30.53 30.00
N SER A 149 -15.70 29.82 29.39
CA SER A 149 -17.14 30.15 29.42
C SER A 149 -17.89 29.31 30.45
N GLN A 150 -19.16 29.63 30.72
CA GLN A 150 -20.03 28.80 31.58
C GLN A 150 -20.21 27.37 31.06
N SER A 151 -20.13 27.17 29.74
CA SER A 151 -20.22 25.88 29.07
C SER A 151 -18.88 25.13 28.98
N GLY A 152 -17.79 25.71 29.52
CA GLY A 152 -16.45 25.13 29.47
C GLY A 152 -15.44 25.97 28.69
N PRO A 153 -14.19 25.49 28.56
CA PRO A 153 -13.14 26.18 27.83
C PRO A 153 -13.38 26.12 26.32
N LEU A 154 -13.22 27.27 25.67
CA LEU A 154 -13.26 27.42 24.22
C LEU A 154 -11.87 27.78 23.73
N PHE A 155 -11.39 27.11 22.69
CA PHE A 155 -10.07 27.33 22.09
C PHE A 155 -10.23 27.96 20.70
N THR A 156 -9.33 28.87 20.35
CA THR A 156 -9.22 29.40 18.98
C THR A 156 -8.32 28.51 18.13
N SER A 157 -8.25 28.81 16.83
CA SER A 157 -7.15 28.31 15.99
C SER A 157 -5.79 28.84 16.46
N ILE A 158 -4.73 28.25 15.93
CA ILE A 158 -3.34 28.71 16.12
C ILE A 158 -3.22 30.17 15.64
N THR A 159 -2.50 31.00 16.40
CA THR A 159 -2.36 32.45 16.15
C THR A 159 -1.60 32.80 14.87
N GLY A 160 -0.83 31.85 14.32
CA GLY A 160 -0.01 32.05 13.11
C GLY A 160 1.24 32.90 13.32
N LYS A 161 1.58 33.26 14.56
CA LYS A 161 2.80 33.97 14.92
C LYS A 161 4.03 33.11 14.59
N ALA A 162 5.01 33.69 13.93
CA ALA A 162 6.27 33.03 13.61
C ALA A 162 7.17 32.92 14.85
N SER A 163 7.91 31.83 15.00
CA SER A 163 8.83 31.62 16.14
C SER A 163 10.01 32.61 16.17
N ILE A 164 10.31 33.20 15.02
CA ILE A 164 11.38 34.18 14.83
C ILE A 164 10.97 35.61 15.21
N ASP A 165 9.66 35.87 15.32
CA ASP A 165 9.14 37.21 15.62
C ASP A 165 9.31 37.48 17.12
N PRO A 166 10.14 38.48 17.49
CA PRO A 166 10.44 38.75 18.89
C PRO A 166 9.29 39.44 19.64
N ARG A 167 8.26 39.95 18.94
CA ARG A 167 7.15 40.67 19.57
C ARG A 167 6.35 39.74 20.47
N GLU A 168 5.93 40.21 21.63
CA GLU A 168 5.00 39.45 22.47
C GLU A 168 3.60 39.41 21.86
N THR A 169 2.87 38.33 22.11
CA THR A 169 1.54 38.14 21.57
C THR A 169 0.57 38.99 22.39
N GLU A 170 0.06 40.08 21.81
CA GLU A 170 -0.89 40.95 22.52
C GLU A 170 -2.18 40.18 22.84
N VAL A 171 -2.63 40.30 24.09
CA VAL A 171 -3.87 39.67 24.57
C VAL A 171 -4.79 40.76 25.09
N HIS A 172 -6.03 40.78 24.61
CA HIS A 172 -7.04 41.73 25.06
C HIS A 172 -8.14 41.02 25.86
N GLY A 173 -8.56 41.60 27.00
CA GLY A 173 -9.71 41.15 27.79
C GLY A 173 -9.45 39.88 28.62
N THR A 174 -10.46 39.02 28.73
CA THR A 174 -10.45 37.76 29.52
C THR A 174 -9.91 36.56 28.73
N VAL A 175 -9.10 36.83 27.71
CA VAL A 175 -8.51 35.80 26.85
C VAL A 175 -7.19 35.37 27.46
N HIS A 176 -6.88 34.08 27.39
CA HIS A 176 -5.61 33.53 27.86
C HIS A 176 -4.88 32.85 26.70
N THR A 177 -3.55 32.76 26.78
CA THR A 177 -2.72 32.06 25.81
C THR A 177 -2.41 30.65 26.30
N SER A 178 -2.41 29.70 25.38
CA SER A 178 -2.05 28.30 25.60
C SER A 178 -0.97 27.88 24.61
N LYS A 179 -0.05 27.04 25.07
CA LYS A 179 1.02 26.46 24.24
C LYS A 179 0.56 25.11 23.73
N LEU A 180 0.52 24.96 22.42
CA LEU A 180 0.15 23.74 21.72
C LEU A 180 1.43 22.97 21.38
N LEU A 181 1.57 21.80 21.99
CA LEU A 181 2.64 20.87 21.69
C LEU A 181 2.31 20.08 20.42
N ALA A 182 3.30 19.91 19.55
CA ALA A 182 3.15 19.11 18.35
C ALA A 182 2.96 17.63 18.71
N HIS A 183 2.09 16.95 17.97
CA HIS A 183 1.93 15.52 18.11
C HIS A 183 3.00 14.80 17.27
N VAL A 184 3.95 14.15 17.94
CA VAL A 184 5.10 13.50 17.28
C VAL A 184 4.75 12.09 16.82
N ASN A 185 3.88 11.38 17.55
CA ASN A 185 3.56 9.99 17.28
C ASN A 185 2.52 9.88 16.16
N SER A 186 2.71 8.97 15.22
CA SER A 186 1.66 8.64 14.26
C SER A 186 0.70 7.62 14.87
N THR A 187 -0.59 7.86 14.74
CA THR A 187 -1.59 6.81 15.05
C THR A 187 -1.59 5.76 13.93
N PRO A 188 -1.81 4.47 14.26
CA PRO A 188 -1.90 3.44 13.23
C PRO A 188 -3.10 3.72 12.31
N GLU A 189 -2.87 3.65 11.00
CA GLU A 189 -3.92 3.88 10.01
C GLU A 189 -4.86 2.67 9.91
N THR A 190 -6.11 2.95 9.57
CA THR A 190 -7.11 1.93 9.29
C THR A 190 -7.01 1.48 7.83
N ILE A 191 -7.18 0.19 7.58
CA ILE A 191 -7.19 -0.37 6.23
C ILE A 191 -8.30 0.29 5.39
N LEU A 192 -8.06 0.49 4.09
CA LEU A 192 -8.97 1.14 3.15
C LEU A 192 -10.41 0.57 3.17
N GLY A 193 -10.55 -0.74 3.43
CA GLY A 193 -11.85 -1.40 3.55
C GLY A 193 -12.72 -0.88 4.70
N LEU A 194 -12.13 -0.34 5.77
CA LEU A 194 -12.88 0.30 6.86
C LEU A 194 -13.34 1.71 6.47
N VAL A 195 -12.47 2.47 5.79
CA VAL A 195 -12.75 3.85 5.33
C VAL A 195 -13.83 3.86 4.26
N SER A 196 -13.82 2.87 3.37
CA SER A 196 -14.71 2.74 2.22
C SER A 196 -15.62 1.52 2.30
N SER A 197 -16.13 1.21 3.51
CA SER A 197 -17.13 0.16 3.66
C SER A 197 -18.37 0.50 2.82
N THR A 198 -18.88 -0.46 2.05
CA THR A 198 -20.08 -0.27 1.22
C THR A 198 -21.32 -0.24 2.12
N PRO A 199 -21.98 0.92 2.35
CA PRO A 199 -23.16 0.99 3.22
C PRO A 199 -24.44 0.50 2.51
N ASN A 200 -24.32 0.06 1.26
CA ASN A 200 -25.44 -0.28 0.38
C ASN A 200 -25.81 -1.76 0.49
N ASN A 201 -27.06 -2.08 0.17
CA ASN A 201 -27.58 -3.45 0.13
C ASN A 201 -27.09 -4.26 -1.09
N PHE A 202 -26.02 -3.84 -1.77
CA PHE A 202 -25.45 -4.63 -2.86
C PHE A 202 -24.77 -5.86 -2.24
N PRO A 203 -25.12 -7.08 -2.70
CA PRO A 203 -24.42 -8.26 -2.24
C PRO A 203 -22.95 -8.20 -2.67
N HIS A 204 -22.08 -8.84 -1.90
CA HIS A 204 -20.68 -8.97 -2.27
C HIS A 204 -20.57 -9.67 -3.63
N PRO A 205 -19.72 -9.20 -4.57
CA PRO A 205 -19.66 -9.72 -5.95
C PRO A 205 -19.27 -11.21 -6.04
N ALA A 206 -18.69 -11.78 -4.98
CA ALA A 206 -18.39 -13.22 -4.90
C ALA A 206 -19.61 -14.10 -4.51
N VAL A 207 -20.77 -13.51 -4.22
CA VAL A 207 -21.99 -14.26 -3.88
C VAL A 207 -22.72 -14.64 -5.17
N ALA A 208 -23.04 -15.92 -5.35
CA ALA A 208 -23.84 -16.39 -6.49
C ALA A 208 -25.29 -15.85 -6.42
N PRO A 209 -25.95 -15.59 -7.56
CA PRO A 209 -25.51 -15.81 -8.94
C PRO A 209 -24.60 -14.70 -9.48
N THR A 210 -23.49 -15.09 -10.11
CA THR A 210 -22.58 -14.17 -10.85
C THR A 210 -22.89 -14.11 -12.35
N GLU A 211 -23.76 -15.01 -12.84
CA GLU A 211 -24.17 -15.07 -14.23
C GLU A 211 -25.25 -14.03 -14.54
N LEU A 212 -25.05 -13.26 -15.61
CA LEU A 212 -26.02 -12.27 -16.08
C LEU A 212 -27.13 -12.87 -16.96
N LEU A 213 -26.84 -13.94 -17.71
CA LEU A 213 -27.70 -14.47 -18.77
C LEU A 213 -28.12 -15.93 -18.54
N SER A 214 -28.36 -16.33 -17.29
CA SER A 214 -28.73 -17.73 -16.97
C SER A 214 -30.07 -18.16 -17.57
N THR A 215 -30.98 -17.22 -17.85
CA THR A 215 -32.33 -17.48 -18.40
C THR A 215 -32.60 -16.77 -19.72
N PHE A 216 -31.58 -16.17 -20.33
CA PHE A 216 -31.77 -15.46 -21.60
C PHE A 216 -31.98 -16.45 -22.75
N THR A 217 -33.15 -16.38 -23.37
CA THR A 217 -33.44 -17.08 -24.63
C THR A 217 -33.47 -16.08 -25.76
N ALA A 218 -32.60 -16.25 -26.76
CA ALA A 218 -32.63 -15.40 -27.94
C ALA A 218 -33.96 -15.64 -28.70
N PRO A 219 -34.54 -14.61 -29.34
CA PRO A 219 -35.74 -14.79 -30.17
C PRO A 219 -35.57 -15.86 -31.26
N CYS A 220 -34.34 -16.07 -31.73
CA CYS A 220 -33.97 -17.09 -32.71
C CYS A 220 -34.21 -18.52 -32.21
N ASP A 221 -34.14 -18.73 -30.90
CA ASP A 221 -34.31 -20.03 -30.25
C ASP A 221 -35.76 -20.26 -29.80
N THR A 222 -36.65 -19.31 -30.07
CA THR A 222 -38.08 -19.50 -29.75
C THR A 222 -38.67 -20.56 -30.67
N PRO A 223 -39.43 -21.53 -30.12
CA PRO A 223 -40.05 -22.55 -30.93
C PRO A 223 -41.08 -21.90 -31.85
N LEU A 224 -40.83 -22.03 -33.15
CA LEU A 224 -41.77 -21.60 -34.18
C LEU A 224 -42.95 -22.57 -34.26
N ALA A 225 -44.14 -22.06 -34.56
CA ALA A 225 -45.32 -22.90 -34.77
C ALA A 225 -45.10 -23.79 -36.01
N ALA A 226 -45.14 -25.11 -35.81
CA ALA A 226 -45.01 -26.11 -36.84
C ALA A 226 -46.33 -26.91 -36.99
N THR A 227 -46.44 -27.66 -38.08
CA THR A 227 -47.61 -28.49 -38.38
C THR A 227 -47.88 -29.51 -37.28
N ARG A 228 -49.14 -29.65 -36.87
CA ARG A 228 -49.54 -30.60 -35.84
C ARG A 228 -50.03 -31.88 -36.47
N PHE A 229 -49.32 -32.99 -36.24
CA PHE A 229 -49.78 -34.30 -36.69
C PHE A 229 -50.84 -34.85 -35.74
N ILE A 230 -51.97 -35.31 -36.30
CA ILE A 230 -53.11 -35.85 -35.56
C ILE A 230 -53.12 -37.36 -35.73
N GLU A 231 -53.06 -38.08 -34.60
CA GLU A 231 -53.23 -39.51 -34.59
C GLU A 231 -54.73 -39.84 -34.50
N ASN A 232 -55.27 -40.40 -35.58
CA ASN A 232 -56.61 -40.95 -35.62
C ASN A 232 -56.58 -42.46 -35.35
N ASP A 233 -57.72 -43.02 -34.99
CA ASP A 233 -57.88 -44.46 -34.76
C ASP A 233 -57.44 -45.31 -35.98
N ALA A 234 -56.99 -46.54 -35.74
CA ALA A 234 -56.30 -47.39 -36.72
C ALA A 234 -57.12 -47.68 -38.01
N TYR A 235 -58.44 -47.52 -37.94
CA TYR A 235 -59.35 -47.76 -39.07
C TYR A 235 -59.83 -46.48 -39.78
N LYS A 236 -59.30 -45.30 -39.41
CA LYS A 236 -59.70 -44.00 -39.98
C LYS A 236 -58.63 -43.43 -40.92
N SER A 237 -58.33 -44.15 -41.99
CA SER A 237 -57.37 -43.71 -43.02
C SER A 237 -57.86 -42.53 -43.88
N PHE A 238 -59.15 -42.20 -43.82
CA PHE A 238 -59.76 -41.08 -44.56
C PHE A 238 -59.83 -39.78 -43.75
N ALA A 239 -59.52 -39.82 -42.46
CA ALA A 239 -59.57 -38.64 -41.61
C ALA A 239 -58.33 -37.74 -41.84
N PRO A 240 -58.45 -36.41 -41.66
CA PRO A 240 -57.31 -35.50 -41.79
C PRO A 240 -56.20 -35.89 -40.80
N THR A 241 -54.97 -35.99 -41.30
CA THR A 241 -53.80 -36.52 -40.58
C THR A 241 -52.89 -35.45 -39.98
N HIS A 242 -53.06 -34.19 -40.41
CA HIS A 242 -52.32 -33.04 -39.92
C HIS A 242 -53.23 -31.81 -39.91
N ASP A 243 -52.86 -30.84 -39.08
CA ASP A 243 -53.49 -29.55 -38.96
C ASP A 243 -52.40 -28.47 -39.01
N ASP A 244 -52.54 -27.56 -39.98
CA ASP A 244 -51.56 -26.53 -40.31
C ASP A 244 -52.03 -25.12 -39.89
N GLU A 245 -53.09 -25.02 -39.09
CA GLU A 245 -53.58 -23.74 -38.60
C GLU A 245 -52.49 -23.02 -37.77
N GLY A 246 -51.93 -21.94 -38.35
CA GLY A 246 -50.89 -21.13 -37.71
C GLY A 246 -49.47 -21.68 -37.84
N ALA A 247 -49.24 -22.74 -38.61
CA ALA A 247 -47.89 -23.24 -38.88
C ALA A 247 -47.13 -22.32 -39.85
N LEU A 248 -45.84 -22.10 -39.60
CA LEU A 248 -44.96 -21.33 -40.50
C LEU A 248 -44.35 -22.17 -41.62
N VAL A 249 -44.37 -23.50 -41.46
CA VAL A 249 -43.73 -24.49 -42.34
C VAL A 249 -44.79 -25.51 -42.71
N ASP A 250 -44.74 -26.02 -43.95
CA ASP A 250 -45.67 -27.03 -44.46
C ASP A 250 -45.43 -28.43 -43.85
N ALA A 251 -46.44 -29.30 -43.89
CA ALA A 251 -46.37 -30.63 -43.29
C ALA A 251 -45.32 -31.52 -43.98
N THR A 252 -45.07 -31.30 -45.27
CA THR A 252 -44.04 -32.04 -46.00
C THR A 252 -42.63 -31.65 -45.54
N GLU A 253 -42.36 -30.36 -45.39
CA GLU A 253 -41.08 -29.84 -44.92
C GLU A 253 -40.81 -30.21 -43.46
N SER A 254 -41.83 -30.17 -42.60
CA SER A 254 -41.70 -30.59 -41.20
C SER A 254 -41.40 -32.09 -41.07
N VAL A 255 -42.00 -32.94 -41.91
CA VAL A 255 -41.70 -34.38 -41.98
C VAL A 255 -40.30 -34.62 -42.52
N VAL A 256 -39.86 -33.89 -43.54
CA VAL A 256 -38.49 -33.98 -44.06
C VAL A 256 -37.49 -33.63 -42.96
N GLN A 257 -37.69 -32.52 -42.26
CA GLN A 257 -36.81 -32.10 -41.17
C GLN A 257 -36.82 -33.10 -39.99
N TRP A 258 -37.99 -33.67 -39.66
CA TRP A 258 -38.10 -34.74 -38.68
C TRP A 258 -37.39 -36.02 -39.14
N LEU A 259 -37.54 -36.41 -40.41
CA LEU A 259 -36.91 -37.61 -40.95
C LEU A 259 -35.39 -37.46 -40.98
N GLU A 260 -34.88 -36.29 -41.38
CA GLU A 260 -33.44 -36.00 -41.38
C GLU A 260 -32.83 -36.01 -39.97
N ARG A 261 -33.54 -35.44 -38.97
CA ARG A 261 -33.00 -35.29 -37.61
C ARG A 261 -33.31 -36.46 -36.67
N ALA A 262 -34.49 -37.04 -36.74
CA ALA A 262 -34.98 -38.09 -35.84
C ALA A 262 -35.10 -39.47 -36.50
N GLY A 263 -35.25 -39.54 -37.83
CA GLY A 263 -35.38 -40.79 -38.59
C GLY A 263 -34.19 -41.75 -38.47
N PRO A 264 -32.93 -41.33 -38.69
CA PRO A 264 -31.78 -42.24 -38.60
C PRO A 264 -31.48 -42.70 -37.16
N ALA A 265 -31.95 -41.97 -36.14
CA ALA A 265 -31.72 -42.31 -34.74
C ALA A 265 -32.53 -43.54 -34.25
N LYS A 266 -33.51 -44.01 -35.05
CA LYS A 266 -34.38 -45.15 -34.69
C LYS A 266 -34.22 -46.39 -35.57
N GLN A 267 -33.26 -46.45 -36.50
CA GLN A 267 -32.93 -47.71 -37.14
C GLN A 267 -32.07 -48.55 -36.18
N PRO A 268 -32.57 -49.66 -35.59
CA PRO A 268 -31.69 -50.61 -34.94
C PRO A 268 -30.71 -51.11 -36.01
N THR A 269 -29.41 -51.04 -35.73
CA THR A 269 -28.34 -51.58 -36.55
C THR A 269 -28.58 -53.06 -36.83
N GLN A 270 -29.38 -53.37 -37.86
CA GLN A 270 -29.63 -54.71 -38.37
C GLN A 270 -28.70 -54.95 -39.55
N ALA A 271 -27.44 -55.27 -39.25
CA ALA A 271 -26.51 -55.87 -40.20
C ALA A 271 -25.44 -56.72 -39.49
N ALA A 272 -25.87 -57.79 -38.83
CA ALA A 272 -25.09 -59.03 -38.63
C ALA A 272 -26.01 -60.13 -38.07
N VAL A 273 -26.68 -60.87 -38.95
CA VAL A 273 -27.30 -62.16 -38.60
C VAL A 273 -26.34 -63.26 -39.05
N PRO A 274 -25.68 -64.01 -38.16
CA PRO A 274 -25.23 -65.36 -38.45
C PRO A 274 -26.40 -66.35 -38.29
N VAL A 275 -26.42 -67.29 -39.22
CA VAL A 275 -27.45 -68.30 -39.49
C VAL A 275 -27.56 -69.35 -38.37
N SER A 276 -28.81 -69.53 -37.90
CA SER A 276 -29.48 -70.69 -37.25
C SER A 276 -28.71 -71.74 -36.43
N ALA A 277 -29.22 -71.94 -35.21
CA ALA A 277 -29.00 -73.07 -34.30
C ALA A 277 -29.64 -74.41 -34.77
N PRO A 278 -29.48 -75.50 -33.98
CA PRO A 278 -30.70 -76.02 -33.35
C PRO A 278 -30.58 -76.33 -31.84
N VAL A 279 -31.51 -75.70 -31.12
CA VAL A 279 -32.30 -76.11 -29.94
C VAL A 279 -31.94 -77.42 -29.22
N SER A 280 -31.71 -77.31 -27.92
CA SER A 280 -32.34 -78.14 -26.86
C SER A 280 -32.21 -77.41 -25.51
N ALA A 281 -33.33 -76.91 -24.98
CA ALA A 281 -33.51 -76.54 -23.57
C ALA A 281 -34.59 -77.46 -23.00
N PRO A 282 -34.64 -77.66 -21.67
CA PRO A 282 -35.70 -76.92 -20.96
C PRO A 282 -35.38 -76.50 -19.51
N VAL A 283 -35.98 -75.36 -19.12
CA VAL A 283 -36.72 -75.11 -17.84
C VAL A 283 -35.87 -74.91 -16.56
N SER A 284 -36.12 -74.00 -15.61
CA SER A 284 -36.99 -72.82 -15.43
C SER A 284 -36.68 -72.15 -14.07
N LEU A 285 -36.73 -70.81 -14.02
CA LEU A 285 -37.26 -69.92 -12.96
C LEU A 285 -36.57 -69.71 -11.57
N PRO A 286 -36.90 -68.59 -10.86
CA PRO A 286 -36.00 -67.63 -10.20
C PRO A 286 -36.20 -67.57 -8.67
N THR A 287 -35.36 -66.83 -7.93
CA THR A 287 -35.60 -66.37 -6.54
C THR A 287 -34.54 -65.30 -6.20
N SER A 288 -34.85 -64.00 -6.29
CA SER A 288 -35.32 -63.05 -5.25
C SER A 288 -34.21 -62.38 -4.41
N ALA A 289 -34.27 -61.05 -4.34
CA ALA A 289 -33.72 -60.24 -3.23
C ALA A 289 -34.44 -60.57 -1.90
N PRO A 290 -33.83 -60.25 -0.74
CA PRO A 290 -34.19 -59.02 0.00
C PRO A 290 -32.94 -58.29 0.52
N GLU A 291 -32.87 -56.96 0.50
CA GLU A 291 -33.44 -55.99 1.45
C GLU A 291 -32.95 -56.07 2.91
N SER A 292 -32.52 -54.87 3.37
CA SER A 292 -32.51 -54.35 4.75
C SER A 292 -31.42 -54.86 5.70
N SER A 293 -30.77 -54.06 6.56
CA SER A 293 -30.69 -52.61 6.79
C SER A 293 -29.73 -52.40 7.97
N SER A 294 -29.01 -51.28 7.96
CA SER A 294 -28.66 -50.43 9.12
C SER A 294 -28.08 -51.06 10.39
N GLN A 295 -26.90 -50.60 10.83
CA GLN A 295 -26.81 -49.71 11.99
C GLN A 295 -25.43 -49.02 12.08
N THR A 296 -25.50 -47.83 12.66
CA THR A 296 -24.61 -46.67 12.72
C THR A 296 -23.54 -46.77 13.86
N PRO A 297 -22.96 -45.66 14.38
CA PRO A 297 -21.55 -45.34 14.20
C PRO A 297 -20.75 -45.41 15.51
N ALA A 298 -19.43 -45.52 15.43
CA ALA A 298 -18.55 -45.39 16.59
C ALA A 298 -17.60 -44.21 16.42
N THR A 299 -17.88 -43.18 17.21
CA THR A 299 -17.08 -42.01 17.54
C THR A 299 -15.70 -42.41 18.07
N VAL A 300 -14.63 -41.83 17.52
CA VAL A 300 -13.30 -41.80 18.17
C VAL A 300 -12.77 -40.35 18.11
N PRO A 301 -12.38 -39.76 19.25
CA PRO A 301 -11.92 -38.38 19.32
C PRO A 301 -10.43 -38.29 18.93
N VAL A 302 -10.10 -37.39 18.01
CA VAL A 302 -8.70 -37.02 17.71
C VAL A 302 -8.35 -35.80 18.55
N GLY A 303 -7.54 -36.03 19.58
CA GLY A 303 -7.00 -34.98 20.45
C GLY A 303 -5.86 -34.22 19.78
N PHE A 304 -5.91 -32.90 19.90
CA PHE A 304 -4.79 -32.00 19.63
C PHE A 304 -3.76 -32.13 20.77
N PRO A 305 -2.47 -32.41 20.49
CA PRO A 305 -1.41 -32.15 21.44
C PRO A 305 -0.97 -30.68 21.33
N SER A 306 -1.28 -29.91 22.36
CA SER A 306 -0.61 -28.67 22.70
C SER A 306 0.79 -28.98 23.25
N PRO A 307 1.86 -28.34 22.76
CA PRO A 307 3.11 -28.27 23.50
C PRO A 307 3.14 -27.00 24.35
N ALA A 308 3.18 -27.20 25.67
CA ALA A 308 3.56 -26.18 26.64
C ALA A 308 5.03 -25.77 26.46
N PRO A 309 5.41 -24.54 26.85
CA PRO A 309 6.74 -24.00 26.65
C PRO A 309 7.76 -24.65 27.58
N SER A 310 8.81 -25.23 27.01
CA SER A 310 9.98 -25.69 27.73
C SER A 310 10.83 -24.50 28.16
N VAL A 311 10.84 -24.26 29.48
CA VAL A 311 11.82 -23.47 30.22
C VAL A 311 13.19 -24.11 30.04
N ILE A 312 14.15 -23.37 29.47
CA ILE A 312 15.57 -23.63 29.63
C ILE A 312 16.19 -22.34 30.17
N SER A 313 16.51 -22.38 31.46
CA SER A 313 17.41 -21.45 32.12
C SER A 313 18.74 -22.17 32.24
N GLU A 314 19.75 -21.78 31.47
CA GLU A 314 21.14 -21.97 31.87
C GLU A 314 21.94 -20.72 31.50
N GLU A 315 22.35 -20.01 32.56
CA GLU A 315 23.42 -19.04 32.56
C GLU A 315 24.71 -19.72 32.10
N SER A 316 25.28 -19.27 30.98
CA SER A 316 26.70 -19.48 30.72
C SER A 316 27.37 -18.12 30.58
N VAL A 317 27.97 -17.72 31.70
CA VAL A 317 28.91 -16.61 31.84
C VAL A 317 29.99 -16.70 30.75
N PHE A 318 29.99 -15.74 29.83
CA PHE A 318 31.02 -15.59 28.80
C PHE A 318 32.26 -14.93 29.42
N THR A 319 33.10 -15.72 30.09
CA THR A 319 34.46 -15.28 30.43
C THR A 319 35.33 -15.35 29.18
N GLY A 320 35.81 -14.19 28.75
CA GLY A 320 36.74 -14.04 27.64
C GLY A 320 37.96 -14.95 27.80
N ARG A 321 38.21 -15.75 26.77
CA ARG A 321 39.41 -16.56 26.63
C ARG A 321 39.98 -16.31 25.23
N GLU A 322 41.25 -15.95 25.21
CA GLU A 322 42.06 -15.63 24.03
C GLU A 322 41.87 -16.64 22.89
N LEU A 323 41.65 -16.10 21.69
CA LEU A 323 41.58 -16.84 20.44
C LEU A 323 42.98 -17.28 20.02
N ASP A 324 43.32 -18.53 20.32
CA ASP A 324 44.37 -19.25 19.59
C ASP A 324 43.87 -19.57 18.17
N GLN A 325 44.50 -18.91 17.20
CA GLN A 325 44.38 -19.20 15.78
C GLN A 325 45.05 -20.55 15.50
N THR A 326 44.26 -21.53 15.04
CA THR A 326 44.59 -22.56 14.01
C THR A 326 43.71 -23.80 14.19
N SER A 327 42.46 -23.68 13.77
CA SER A 327 41.71 -24.83 13.24
C SER A 327 40.73 -24.32 12.18
N VAL A 328 40.74 -24.92 10.99
CA VAL A 328 39.83 -24.59 9.89
C VAL A 328 38.43 -25.11 10.26
N GLN A 329 37.73 -24.34 11.10
CA GLN A 329 36.28 -24.29 11.07
C GLN A 329 35.95 -23.39 9.88
N ALA A 330 35.03 -23.80 9.01
CA ALA A 330 34.48 -22.92 7.98
C ALA A 330 33.77 -21.76 8.71
N GLY A 331 34.54 -20.72 9.05
CA GLY A 331 34.05 -19.55 9.75
C GLY A 331 33.02 -18.89 8.86
N ILE A 332 31.79 -18.79 9.36
CA ILE A 332 30.73 -18.04 8.70
C ILE A 332 31.26 -16.61 8.57
N ASP A 333 31.46 -16.15 7.33
CA ASP A 333 31.81 -14.77 7.08
C ASP A 333 30.57 -13.89 7.33
N PRO A 334 30.59 -13.03 8.36
CA PRO A 334 29.43 -12.21 8.69
C PRO A 334 29.08 -11.21 7.59
N LEU A 335 30.06 -10.78 6.78
CA LEU A 335 29.81 -9.87 5.66
C LEU A 335 29.01 -10.58 4.55
N SER A 336 29.38 -11.82 4.23
CA SER A 336 28.64 -12.66 3.30
C SER A 336 27.21 -12.96 3.78
N LEU A 337 27.01 -13.11 5.10
CA LEU A 337 25.68 -13.33 5.68
C LEU A 337 24.80 -12.07 5.59
N LEU A 338 25.36 -10.89 5.85
CA LEU A 338 24.63 -9.61 5.75
C LEU A 338 24.30 -9.24 4.30
N ALA A 339 25.15 -9.60 3.34
CA ALA A 339 24.94 -9.36 1.92
C ALA A 339 24.09 -10.45 1.22
N TRP A 340 23.70 -11.51 1.93
CA TRP A 340 22.97 -12.61 1.34
C TRP A 340 21.54 -12.19 0.98
N THR A 341 21.17 -12.41 -0.28
CA THR A 341 19.79 -12.30 -0.75
C THR A 341 19.40 -13.58 -1.49
N PRO A 342 18.09 -13.94 -1.55
CA PRO A 342 17.64 -15.09 -2.35
C PRO A 342 18.01 -14.99 -3.84
N ALA A 343 18.23 -13.78 -4.36
CA ALA A 343 18.67 -13.53 -5.72
C ALA A 343 20.15 -13.88 -5.97
N ASN A 344 20.96 -14.10 -4.93
CA ASN A 344 22.38 -14.44 -5.11
C ASN A 344 22.60 -15.89 -5.58
N PHE A 345 21.54 -16.70 -5.67
CA PHE A 345 21.62 -18.05 -6.21
C PHE A 345 21.64 -18.00 -7.74
N ILE A 346 22.76 -18.42 -8.33
CA ILE A 346 23.01 -18.41 -9.78
C ILE A 346 23.06 -19.86 -10.25
N ASP A 347 22.21 -20.19 -11.22
CA ASP A 347 22.17 -21.52 -11.83
C ASP A 347 23.19 -21.66 -12.98
N ASP A 348 23.58 -22.90 -13.28
CA ASP A 348 24.55 -23.23 -14.34
C ASP A 348 24.10 -22.80 -15.75
N ASP A 349 22.79 -22.77 -16.01
CA ASP A 349 22.24 -22.32 -17.30
C ASP A 349 22.35 -20.80 -17.48
N GLU A 350 22.36 -20.00 -16.41
CA GLU A 350 22.71 -18.57 -16.50
C GLU A 350 24.17 -18.40 -16.92
N LEU A 351 25.07 -19.18 -16.30
CA LEU A 351 26.50 -19.12 -16.61
C LEU A 351 26.78 -19.56 -18.05
N GLN A 352 26.09 -20.59 -18.51
CA GLN A 352 26.15 -21.04 -19.91
C GLN A 352 25.58 -19.98 -20.86
N ALA A 353 24.42 -19.40 -20.54
CA ALA A 353 23.82 -18.37 -21.39
C ALA A 353 24.69 -17.11 -21.48
N ALA A 354 25.39 -16.75 -20.40
CA ALA A 354 26.36 -15.66 -20.39
C ALA A 354 27.60 -15.99 -21.23
N ALA A 355 28.14 -17.21 -21.11
CA ALA A 355 29.29 -17.66 -21.92
C ALA A 355 28.97 -17.71 -23.41
N ASP A 356 27.75 -18.12 -23.76
CA ASP A 356 27.29 -18.28 -25.15
C ASP A 356 26.67 -17.00 -25.75
N GLY A 357 26.47 -15.94 -24.96
CA GLY A 357 25.80 -14.71 -25.40
C GLY A 357 24.31 -14.87 -25.73
N THR A 358 23.63 -15.86 -25.13
CA THR A 358 22.22 -16.20 -25.39
C THR A 358 21.26 -15.72 -24.30
N GLU A 359 21.69 -14.78 -23.47
CA GLU A 359 20.96 -14.27 -22.30
C GLU A 359 19.54 -13.75 -22.61
N LEU A 360 19.35 -13.03 -23.72
CA LEU A 360 18.02 -12.55 -24.13
C LEU A 360 17.04 -13.69 -24.41
N LYS A 361 17.53 -14.79 -25.00
CA LYS A 361 16.70 -15.97 -25.28
C LYS A 361 16.32 -16.69 -23.99
N LEU A 362 17.25 -16.76 -23.04
CA LEU A 362 17.00 -17.30 -21.71
C LEU A 362 15.98 -16.44 -20.95
N ALA A 363 16.13 -15.11 -20.94
CA ALA A 363 15.17 -14.20 -20.31
C ALA A 363 13.76 -14.35 -20.92
N ALA A 364 13.64 -14.40 -22.24
CA ALA A 364 12.35 -14.61 -22.90
C ALA A 364 11.69 -15.94 -22.51
N ARG A 365 12.48 -17.02 -22.39
CA ARG A 365 12.00 -18.33 -21.94
C ARG A 365 11.51 -18.28 -20.49
N LEU A 366 12.29 -17.67 -19.59
CA LEU A 366 11.93 -17.56 -18.17
C LEU A 366 10.66 -16.73 -17.97
N LEU A 367 10.48 -15.63 -18.70
CA LEU A 367 9.25 -14.83 -18.65
C LEU A 367 8.04 -15.60 -19.17
N ALA A 368 8.20 -16.39 -20.23
CA ALA A 368 7.12 -17.26 -20.73
C ALA A 368 6.76 -18.36 -19.71
N GLU A 369 7.76 -18.92 -19.02
CA GLU A 369 7.55 -19.90 -17.94
C GLU A 369 6.84 -19.28 -16.73
N LEU A 370 7.23 -18.07 -16.31
CA LEU A 370 6.53 -17.32 -15.26
C LEU A 370 5.07 -17.07 -15.63
N GLN A 371 4.81 -16.65 -16.87
CA GLN A 371 3.44 -16.45 -17.34
C GLN A 371 2.63 -17.75 -17.32
N PHE A 372 3.23 -18.87 -17.71
CA PHE A 372 2.58 -20.17 -17.68
C PHE A 372 2.22 -20.59 -16.26
N ARG A 373 3.17 -20.52 -15.32
CA ARG A 373 2.93 -20.85 -13.90
C ARG A 373 1.91 -19.93 -13.24
N GLN A 374 1.94 -18.63 -13.56
CA GLN A 374 0.92 -17.69 -13.09
C GLN A 374 -0.48 -18.08 -13.58
N ARG A 375 -0.62 -18.53 -14.83
CA ARG A 375 -1.90 -19.00 -15.36
C ARG A 375 -2.39 -20.27 -14.67
N GLU A 376 -1.49 -21.22 -14.41
CA GLU A 376 -1.83 -22.44 -13.66
C GLU A 376 -2.29 -22.10 -12.24
N ARG A 377 -1.58 -21.18 -11.55
CA ARG A 377 -1.97 -20.71 -10.22
C ARG A 377 -3.33 -20.03 -10.21
N LEU A 378 -3.60 -19.13 -11.16
CA LEU A 378 -4.87 -18.42 -11.26
C LEU A 378 -6.04 -19.31 -11.72
N ALA A 379 -5.76 -20.44 -12.37
CA ALA A 379 -6.77 -21.42 -12.76
C ALA A 379 -7.13 -22.39 -11.61
N ALA A 380 -6.27 -22.51 -10.59
CA ALA A 380 -6.54 -23.35 -9.43
C ALA A 380 -7.72 -22.76 -8.62
N PRO A 381 -8.68 -23.59 -8.17
CA PRO A 381 -9.87 -23.13 -7.44
C PRO A 381 -9.59 -22.84 -5.95
N THR A 382 -8.33 -22.81 -5.53
CA THR A 382 -7.94 -22.57 -4.13
C THR A 382 -7.96 -21.09 -3.79
N THR A 383 -8.42 -20.77 -2.57
CA THR A 383 -8.45 -19.40 -2.04
C THR A 383 -7.06 -18.86 -1.73
N ASP A 384 -6.09 -19.75 -1.53
CA ASP A 384 -4.74 -19.39 -1.14
C ASP A 384 -3.93 -19.18 -2.42
N ILE A 385 -3.64 -17.91 -2.73
CA ILE A 385 -2.84 -17.49 -3.88
C ILE A 385 -1.38 -17.40 -3.43
N ASP A 386 -0.86 -18.49 -2.88
CA ASP A 386 0.54 -18.56 -2.48
C ASP A 386 1.41 -18.78 -3.72
N ILE A 387 2.53 -18.07 -3.78
CA ILE A 387 3.49 -18.17 -4.86
C ILE A 387 4.44 -19.32 -4.54
N SER A 388 4.60 -20.26 -5.47
CA SER A 388 5.54 -21.37 -5.32
C SER A 388 6.99 -20.88 -5.26
N ASP A 389 7.82 -21.52 -4.42
CA ASP A 389 9.26 -21.24 -4.33
C ASP A 389 9.95 -21.31 -5.69
N ASP A 390 9.53 -22.23 -6.55
CA ASP A 390 10.12 -22.38 -7.87
C ASP A 390 9.75 -21.20 -8.78
N GLU A 391 8.56 -20.63 -8.66
CA GLU A 391 8.15 -19.42 -9.39
C GLU A 391 8.95 -18.20 -8.91
N TRP A 392 9.16 -18.08 -7.59
CA TRP A 392 10.05 -17.09 -7.01
C TRP A 392 11.48 -17.20 -7.54
N ARG A 393 12.03 -18.43 -7.60
CA ARG A 393 13.36 -18.68 -8.17
C ARG A 393 13.44 -18.26 -9.63
N THR A 394 12.47 -18.65 -10.46
CA THR A 394 12.42 -18.23 -11.87
C THR A 394 12.33 -16.70 -12.01
N ALA A 395 11.62 -16.01 -11.11
CA ALA A 395 11.53 -14.55 -11.10
C ALA A 395 12.86 -13.87 -10.75
N PHE A 396 13.54 -14.33 -9.69
CA PHE A 396 14.87 -13.80 -9.34
C PHE A 396 15.91 -14.06 -10.43
N LYS A 397 15.87 -15.24 -11.04
CA LYS A 397 16.70 -15.60 -12.18
C LYS A 397 16.49 -14.66 -13.37
N ALA A 398 15.24 -14.42 -13.74
CA ALA A 398 14.90 -13.47 -14.80
C ALA A 398 15.36 -12.05 -14.46
N GLN A 399 15.20 -11.61 -13.20
CA GLN A 399 15.67 -10.32 -12.72
C GLN A 399 17.20 -10.18 -12.84
N ASN A 400 17.96 -11.21 -12.44
CA ASN A 400 19.42 -11.21 -12.50
C ASN A 400 19.93 -11.13 -13.94
N VAL A 401 19.37 -11.93 -14.85
CA VAL A 401 19.76 -11.94 -16.27
C VAL A 401 19.45 -10.59 -16.91
N LEU A 402 18.27 -10.01 -16.64
CA LEU A 402 17.94 -8.67 -17.12
C LEU A 402 18.84 -7.57 -16.52
N ALA A 403 19.18 -7.67 -15.23
CA ALA A 403 20.09 -6.73 -14.59
C ALA A 403 21.51 -6.77 -15.19
N ARG A 404 22.02 -7.96 -15.52
CA ARG A 404 23.30 -8.14 -16.22
C ARG A 404 23.25 -7.55 -17.62
N LEU A 405 22.21 -7.88 -18.41
CA LEU A 405 22.01 -7.33 -19.75
C LEU A 405 22.00 -5.79 -19.76
N VAL A 406 21.34 -5.16 -18.78
CA VAL A 406 21.34 -3.69 -18.63
C VAL A 406 22.72 -3.16 -18.25
N ALA A 407 23.45 -3.86 -17.38
CA ALA A 407 24.81 -3.48 -17.00
C ALA A 407 25.80 -3.59 -18.19
N GLU A 408 25.67 -4.63 -19.02
CA GLU A 408 26.53 -4.86 -20.19
C GLU A 408 26.22 -3.93 -21.37
N ALA A 409 24.94 -3.68 -21.65
CA ALA A 409 24.52 -2.78 -22.72
C ALA A 409 24.82 -1.29 -22.41
N GLY A 410 25.07 -0.98 -21.14
CA GLY A 410 25.24 0.39 -20.65
C GLY A 410 23.90 1.13 -20.53
N VAL A 411 23.87 2.16 -19.67
CA VAL A 411 22.69 2.95 -19.29
C VAL A 411 22.04 3.72 -20.47
N SER A 412 22.62 3.68 -21.67
CA SER A 412 22.24 4.51 -22.83
C SER A 412 21.19 3.91 -23.75
N ALA A 413 20.77 2.65 -23.58
CA ALA A 413 19.63 2.13 -24.30
C ALA A 413 18.34 2.71 -23.71
N ASP A 414 17.68 3.64 -24.42
CA ASP A 414 16.35 4.13 -24.06
C ASP A 414 15.38 2.94 -24.01
N LEU A 415 15.16 2.40 -22.81
CA LEU A 415 14.31 1.25 -22.54
C LEU A 415 12.83 1.54 -22.87
N GLY A 416 12.48 2.77 -23.26
CA GLY A 416 11.12 3.19 -23.63
C GLY A 416 10.11 3.14 -22.47
N ALA A 417 10.54 2.66 -21.30
CA ALA A 417 9.75 2.58 -20.08
C ALA A 417 9.89 3.91 -19.32
N ARG A 418 8.77 4.62 -19.18
CA ARG A 418 8.71 5.80 -18.31
C ARG A 418 8.29 5.35 -16.91
N PRO A 419 9.21 5.30 -15.92
CA PRO A 419 8.81 5.00 -14.56
C PRO A 419 7.82 6.05 -14.06
N SER A 420 6.88 5.63 -13.20
CA SER A 420 6.00 6.57 -12.52
C SER A 420 6.84 7.56 -11.72
N THR A 421 6.57 8.86 -11.85
CA THR A 421 7.18 9.90 -11.02
C THR A 421 6.61 9.93 -9.59
N LYS A 422 5.58 9.12 -9.32
CA LYS A 422 4.89 9.06 -8.03
C LYS A 422 5.19 7.72 -7.36
N LEU A 423 5.69 7.81 -6.13
CA LEU A 423 5.89 6.68 -5.24
C LEU A 423 4.88 6.77 -4.08
N PRO A 424 4.23 5.66 -3.70
CA PRO A 424 3.37 5.63 -2.52
C PRO A 424 4.25 5.77 -1.27
N VAL A 425 3.91 6.71 -0.39
CA VAL A 425 4.60 6.97 0.88
C VAL A 425 3.56 7.00 1.99
N LEU A 426 3.89 6.43 3.15
CA LEU A 426 3.04 6.50 4.34
C LEU A 426 2.89 7.95 4.80
N MET A 427 1.67 8.35 5.12
CA MET A 427 1.37 9.67 5.65
C MET A 427 1.18 9.61 7.18
N ARG A 428 1.35 10.74 7.86
CA ARG A 428 1.08 10.83 9.30
C ARG A 428 -0.43 10.98 9.50
N ASN A 429 -0.98 10.17 10.40
CA ASN A 429 -2.38 10.24 10.81
C ASN A 429 -2.51 10.70 12.26
N TYR A 430 -3.43 11.63 12.53
CA TYR A 430 -3.69 12.19 13.84
C TYR A 430 -5.20 12.14 14.16
N ALA A 431 -5.52 11.84 15.41
CA ALA A 431 -6.89 11.88 15.89
C ALA A 431 -7.43 13.32 15.94
N GLY A 432 -8.73 13.48 15.75
CA GLY A 432 -9.40 14.76 15.96
C GLY A 432 -9.26 15.21 17.42
N THR A 433 -9.08 16.52 17.63
CA THR A 433 -8.93 17.11 18.96
C THR A 433 -10.26 17.44 19.64
N LEU A 434 -11.37 17.42 18.88
CA LEU A 434 -12.70 17.66 19.43
C LEU A 434 -13.16 16.42 20.21
N PRO A 435 -13.52 16.56 21.50
CA PRO A 435 -14.04 15.45 22.27
C PRO A 435 -15.37 14.98 21.67
N THR A 436 -15.56 13.67 21.62
CA THR A 436 -16.82 13.08 21.20
C THR A 436 -17.89 13.36 22.24
N ALA A 437 -19.04 13.90 21.81
CA ALA A 437 -20.17 14.07 22.70
C ALA A 437 -20.76 12.69 23.02
N GLU A 438 -20.70 12.27 24.28
CA GLU A 438 -21.43 11.08 24.70
C GLU A 438 -22.94 11.35 24.57
N PRO A 439 -23.70 10.50 23.84
CA PRO A 439 -25.13 10.68 23.75
C PRO A 439 -25.71 10.54 25.16
N LYS A 440 -26.44 11.56 25.63
CA LYS A 440 -27.18 11.47 26.90
C LYS A 440 -28.04 10.21 26.84
N PRO A 441 -27.98 9.32 27.85
CA PRO A 441 -28.81 8.12 27.85
C PRO A 441 -30.27 8.59 27.74
N GLN A 442 -30.91 8.28 26.61
CA GLN A 442 -32.34 8.47 26.48
C GLN A 442 -32.96 7.67 27.63
N ARG A 443 -33.57 8.36 28.60
CA ARG A 443 -34.40 7.70 29.59
C ARG A 443 -35.45 6.94 28.80
N LEU A 444 -35.28 5.64 28.66
CA LEU A 444 -36.31 4.72 28.18
C LEU A 444 -37.55 5.06 28.99
N ALA A 445 -38.51 5.72 28.33
CA ALA A 445 -39.79 6.03 28.93
C ALA A 445 -40.36 4.70 29.37
N GLN A 446 -40.39 4.48 30.68
CA GLN A 446 -41.00 3.30 31.27
C GLN A 446 -42.44 3.31 30.79
N MET A 447 -42.74 2.46 29.81
CA MET A 447 -44.12 2.24 29.38
C MET A 447 -44.92 1.84 30.63
N PRO A 448 -46.05 2.51 30.91
CA PRO A 448 -46.87 2.12 32.04
C PRO A 448 -47.36 0.70 31.80
N ARG A 449 -46.95 -0.23 32.66
CA ARG A 449 -47.50 -1.59 32.71
C ARG A 449 -49.01 -1.45 32.93
N ARG A 450 -49.80 -1.70 31.88
CA ARG A 450 -51.24 -1.88 32.00
C ARG A 450 -51.48 -3.04 32.97
N ARG A 451 -52.20 -2.75 34.06
CA ARG A 451 -52.80 -3.75 34.94
C ARG A 451 -54.03 -4.35 34.29
#